data_AF-A0AA38KCB4-F1
#
_entry.id   AF-A0AA38KCB4-F1
#
_cell.length_a   1.000
_cell.length_b   1.000
_cell.length_c   1.000
_cell.angle_alpha   90.00
_cell.angle_beta   90.00
_cell.angle_gamma   90.00
#
_symmetry.space_group_name_H-M   'P 1'
#
loop_
_entity.id
_entity.type
_entity.pdbx_description
1 polymer ?
#
loop_
_entity_poly.entity_id
_entity_poly.type
_entity_poly.pdbx_seq_one_letter_code
_entity_poly.pdbx_strand_id
1 'polypeptide(L)'
;DINEEWISDKTRFCYDGLKRQRLNEPMIRGSDGRLQPVTWQDALEFIARVARKVLPEEKAGIAGKLSDVESMMALKDYMNKMGSDNLWCEGDGMDPQADLRSDFLLNTSIVGLEKGDVFLFVGTN
;
A
#
# COMPACT_ATOMS: atom_id res chain seq x y z
N ASP A 1 22.78 5.67 -11.08
CA ASP A 1 21.82 6.58 -10.43
C ASP A 1 21.28 6.09 -9.12
N ILE A 2 20.71 4.87 -9.05
CA ILE A 2 20.05 4.40 -7.81
C ILE A 2 20.90 3.37 -7.06
N ASN A 3 21.25 2.28 -7.74
CA ASN A 3 21.81 1.10 -7.06
C ASN A 3 23.09 0.57 -7.70
N GLU A 4 23.68 1.32 -8.64
CA GLU A 4 24.89 0.94 -9.38
C GLU A 4 24.83 -0.52 -9.86
N GLU A 5 25.58 -1.42 -9.21
CA GLU A 5 25.59 -2.86 -9.48
C GLU A 5 25.16 -3.71 -8.27
N TRP A 6 24.68 -3.07 -7.19
CA TRP A 6 24.36 -3.70 -5.91
C TRP A 6 22.85 -3.77 -5.63
N ILE A 7 22.45 -4.80 -4.89
CA ILE A 7 21.12 -4.92 -4.27
C ILE A 7 21.25 -5.50 -2.86
N SER A 8 20.30 -5.15 -1.99
CA SER A 8 20.23 -5.68 -0.63
C SER A 8 19.92 -7.18 -0.61
N ASP A 9 20.30 -7.88 0.45
CA ASP A 9 19.94 -9.30 0.62
C ASP A 9 18.44 -9.52 0.74
N LYS A 10 17.69 -8.54 1.27
CA LYS A 10 16.24 -8.56 1.28
C LYS A 10 15.70 -8.68 -0.15
N THR A 11 16.20 -7.88 -1.08
CA THR A 11 15.81 -7.93 -2.50
C THR A 11 16.35 -9.18 -3.19
N ARG A 12 17.61 -9.54 -2.93
CA ARG A 12 18.28 -10.68 -3.58
C ARG A 12 17.55 -12.00 -3.31
N PHE A 13 17.00 -12.18 -2.11
CA PHE A 13 16.40 -13.45 -1.69
C PHE A 13 14.87 -13.40 -1.48
N CYS A 14 14.20 -12.26 -1.71
CA CYS A 14 12.74 -12.18 -1.51
C CYS A 14 11.92 -13.06 -2.46
N TYR A 15 12.49 -13.47 -3.60
CA TYR A 15 11.77 -14.21 -4.65
C TYR A 15 11.21 -15.56 -4.17
N ASP A 16 11.82 -16.19 -3.15
CA ASP A 16 11.29 -17.45 -2.59
C ASP A 16 9.91 -17.24 -1.94
N GLY A 17 9.72 -16.08 -1.30
CA GLY A 17 8.43 -15.69 -0.71
C GLY A 17 7.31 -15.60 -1.74
N LEU A 18 7.62 -15.29 -3.01
CA LEU A 18 6.62 -15.20 -4.08
C LEU A 18 6.01 -16.56 -4.46
N LYS A 19 6.59 -17.68 -4.01
CA LYS A 19 6.08 -19.04 -4.25
C LYS A 19 5.30 -19.63 -3.07
N ARG A 20 5.32 -18.97 -1.92
CA ARG A 20 4.78 -19.50 -0.65
C ARG A 20 3.63 -18.63 -0.15
N GLN A 21 2.62 -19.26 0.47
CA GLN A 21 1.48 -18.58 1.10
C GLN A 21 0.76 -17.57 0.19
N ARG A 22 0.64 -17.91 -1.10
CA ARG A 22 -0.04 -17.08 -2.09
C ARG A 22 -1.55 -17.13 -1.89
N LEU A 23 -2.20 -15.97 -1.97
CA LEU A 23 -3.65 -15.88 -2.14
C LEU A 23 -3.97 -16.23 -3.60
N ASN A 24 -4.48 -17.45 -3.82
CA ASN A 24 -4.76 -17.97 -5.16
C ASN A 24 -6.24 -17.89 -5.53
N GLU A 25 -7.13 -17.84 -4.53
CA GLU A 25 -8.58 -17.84 -4.70
C GLU A 25 -9.20 -16.77 -3.78
N PRO A 26 -10.26 -16.09 -4.21
CA PRO A 26 -10.99 -15.19 -3.33
C PRO A 26 -11.73 -16.02 -2.28
N MET A 27 -11.75 -15.54 -1.04
CA MET A 27 -12.36 -16.22 0.09
C MET A 27 -13.26 -15.28 0.88
N ILE A 28 -14.39 -15.79 1.39
CA ILE A 28 -15.30 -15.08 2.29
C ILE A 28 -15.38 -15.83 3.62
N ARG A 29 -15.61 -15.11 4.71
CA ARG A 29 -15.80 -15.72 6.04
C ARG A 29 -17.20 -16.34 6.14
N GLY A 30 -17.26 -17.65 6.40
CA GLY A 30 -18.49 -18.39 6.65
C GLY A 30 -19.08 -18.13 8.04
N SER A 31 -20.24 -18.72 8.31
CA SER A 31 -20.92 -18.65 9.61
C SER A 31 -20.14 -19.34 10.74
N ASP A 32 -19.29 -20.30 10.39
CA ASP A 32 -18.33 -20.95 11.29
C ASP A 32 -17.10 -20.08 11.62
N GLY A 33 -17.03 -18.88 11.04
CA GLY A 33 -15.92 -17.95 11.23
C GLY A 33 -14.68 -18.30 10.42
N ARG A 34 -14.69 -19.32 9.55
CA ARG A 34 -13.52 -19.69 8.72
C ARG A 34 -13.61 -19.09 7.33
N LEU A 35 -12.47 -18.88 6.68
CA LEU A 35 -12.42 -18.45 5.28
C LEU A 35 -12.72 -19.64 4.37
N GLN A 36 -13.62 -19.44 3.42
CA GLN A 36 -14.02 -20.44 2.43
C GLN A 36 -13.84 -19.86 1.03
N PRO A 37 -13.30 -20.65 0.07
CA PRO A 37 -13.12 -20.20 -1.31
C PRO A 37 -14.46 -19.98 -2.00
N VAL A 38 -14.54 -18.94 -2.82
CA VAL A 38 -15.74 -18.56 -3.58
C VAL A 38 -15.36 -18.16 -5.00
N THR A 39 -16.35 -17.89 -5.86
CA THR A 39 -16.09 -17.32 -7.18
C THR A 39 -15.77 -15.82 -7.08
N TRP A 40 -15.12 -15.26 -8.09
CA TRP A 40 -14.91 -13.82 -8.20
C TRP A 40 -16.22 -13.03 -8.20
N GLN A 41 -17.26 -13.57 -8.84
CA GLN A 41 -18.58 -12.94 -8.87
C GLN A 41 -19.15 -12.83 -7.46
N ASP A 42 -19.18 -13.92 -6.70
CA ASP A 42 -19.70 -13.94 -5.33
C ASP A 42 -18.91 -13.00 -4.41
N ALA A 43 -17.58 -12.96 -4.56
CA ALA A 43 -16.70 -12.08 -3.80
C ALA A 43 -17.01 -10.60 -4.05
N LEU A 44 -17.11 -10.18 -5.32
CA LEU A 44 -17.37 -8.80 -5.68
C LEU A 44 -18.80 -8.36 -5.35
N GLU A 45 -19.80 -9.24 -5.54
CA GLU A 45 -21.17 -8.98 -5.11
C GLU A 45 -21.27 -8.80 -3.59
N PHE A 46 -20.55 -9.64 -2.82
CA PHE A 46 -20.47 -9.52 -1.38
C PHE A 46 -19.89 -8.16 -0.96
N ILE A 47 -18.75 -7.76 -1.54
CA ILE A 47 -18.08 -6.48 -1.26
C ILE A 47 -19.03 -5.32 -1.60
N ALA A 48 -19.64 -5.32 -2.78
CA ALA A 48 -20.55 -4.26 -3.21
C ALA A 48 -21.77 -4.14 -2.27
N ARG A 49 -22.32 -5.28 -1.82
CA ARG A 49 -23.44 -5.30 -0.87
C ARG A 49 -23.05 -4.70 0.48
N VAL A 50 -21.87 -5.00 1.00
CA VAL A 50 -21.39 -4.43 2.27
C VAL A 50 -21.09 -2.95 2.10
N ALA A 51 -20.37 -2.57 1.04
CA ALA A 51 -19.97 -1.19 0.79
C ALA A 51 -21.17 -0.24 0.65
N ARG A 52 -22.31 -0.70 0.11
CA ARG A 52 -23.55 0.09 0.03
C ARG A 52 -24.29 0.26 1.36
N LYS A 53 -24.08 -0.64 2.33
CA LYS A 53 -24.75 -0.61 3.63
C LYS A 53 -24.02 0.26 4.65
N VAL A 54 -22.70 0.36 4.51
CA VAL A 54 -21.84 1.13 5.42
C VAL A 54 -21.90 2.60 5.05
N LEU A 55 -21.93 3.48 6.06
CA LEU A 55 -21.95 4.93 5.87
C LEU A 55 -20.64 5.42 5.25
N PRO A 56 -20.61 6.49 4.45
CA PRO A 56 -19.38 7.00 3.82
C PRO A 56 -18.24 7.27 4.81
N GLU A 57 -18.53 7.86 5.96
CA GLU A 57 -17.58 8.21 7.02
C GLU A 57 -16.94 7.00 7.73
N GLU A 58 -17.59 5.84 7.68
CA GLU A 58 -17.08 4.59 8.28
C GLU A 58 -16.22 3.77 7.30
N LYS A 59 -16.15 4.18 6.03
CA LYS A 59 -15.30 3.53 5.05
C LYS A 59 -13.88 4.04 5.21
N ALA A 60 -12.92 3.12 5.08
CA ALA A 60 -11.49 3.39 5.12
C ALA A 60 -10.80 2.57 4.03
N GLY A 61 -9.95 3.21 3.23
CA GLY A 61 -9.11 2.55 2.22
C GLY A 61 -7.66 2.57 2.68
N ILE A 62 -7.09 1.41 2.96
CA ILE A 62 -5.68 1.27 3.36
C ILE A 62 -4.92 0.63 2.20
N ALA A 63 -4.00 1.39 1.60
CA ALA A 63 -3.09 0.89 0.58
C ALA A 63 -1.87 0.23 1.23
N GLY A 64 -1.55 -1.00 0.81
CA GLY A 64 -0.34 -1.69 1.27
C GLY A 64 0.93 -1.12 0.64
N LYS A 65 2.08 -1.28 1.30
CA LYS A 65 3.39 -0.73 0.87
C LYS A 65 3.88 -1.20 -0.51
N LEU A 66 3.35 -2.31 -1.01
CA LEU A 66 3.74 -2.91 -2.28
C LEU A 66 2.69 -2.66 -3.39
N SER A 67 1.68 -1.83 -3.13
CA SER A 67 0.68 -1.45 -4.13
C SER A 67 1.33 -0.52 -5.17
N ASP A 68 1.01 -0.72 -6.44
CA ASP A 68 1.41 0.18 -7.52
C ASP A 68 0.58 1.48 -7.50
N VAL A 69 1.04 2.49 -8.22
CA VAL A 69 0.40 3.82 -8.25
C VAL A 69 -1.00 3.72 -8.87
N GLU A 70 -1.18 2.84 -9.84
CA GLU A 70 -2.41 2.59 -10.56
C GLU A 70 -3.50 2.03 -9.64
N SER A 71 -3.20 0.99 -8.85
CA SER A 71 -4.17 0.43 -7.90
C SER A 71 -4.48 1.40 -6.76
N MET A 72 -3.49 2.16 -6.29
CA MET A 72 -3.70 3.21 -5.29
C MET A 72 -4.62 4.31 -5.81
N MET A 73 -4.43 4.74 -7.06
CA MET A 73 -5.30 5.72 -7.71
C MET A 73 -6.71 5.17 -7.92
N ALA A 74 -6.85 3.91 -8.35
CA ALA A 74 -8.15 3.27 -8.51
C ALA A 74 -8.90 3.15 -7.17
N LEU A 75 -8.20 2.81 -6.08
CA LEU A 75 -8.76 2.79 -4.73
C LEU A 75 -9.20 4.19 -4.29
N LYS A 76 -8.36 5.20 -4.52
CA LYS A 76 -8.68 6.60 -4.21
C LYS A 76 -9.96 7.06 -4.93
N ASP A 77 -10.04 6.84 -6.23
CA ASP A 77 -11.21 7.20 -7.03
C ASP A 77 -12.46 6.44 -6.60
N TYR A 78 -12.32 5.16 -6.24
CA TYR A 78 -13.41 4.34 -5.72
C TYR A 78 -13.94 4.90 -4.39
N MET A 79 -13.07 5.18 -3.42
CA MET A 79 -13.46 5.69 -2.10
C MET A 79 -14.12 7.07 -2.21
N ASN A 80 -13.54 7.96 -3.02
CA ASN A 80 -14.10 9.28 -3.29
C ASN A 80 -15.52 9.19 -3.88
N LYS A 81 -15.75 8.27 -4.85
CA LYS A 81 -17.09 8.02 -5.42
C LYS A 81 -18.06 7.42 -4.40
N MET A 82 -17.56 6.69 -3.41
CA MET A 82 -18.35 6.17 -2.29
C MET A 82 -18.58 7.20 -1.17
N GLY A 83 -18.13 8.45 -1.37
CA GLY A 83 -18.31 9.58 -0.46
C GLY A 83 -17.31 9.63 0.70
N SER A 84 -16.18 8.93 0.59
CA SER A 84 -15.19 8.81 1.66
C SER A 84 -13.82 9.29 1.18
N ASP A 85 -13.18 10.13 2.00
CA ASP A 85 -11.81 10.66 1.81
C ASP A 85 -10.78 9.98 2.74
N ASN A 86 -11.23 9.02 3.54
CA ASN A 86 -10.45 8.22 4.49
C ASN A 86 -9.52 7.23 3.76
N LEU A 87 -8.41 7.75 3.27
CA LEU A 87 -7.38 7.02 2.52
C LEU A 87 -6.03 7.12 3.23
N TRP A 88 -5.37 5.98 3.41
CA TRP A 88 -4.05 5.92 4.04
C TRP A 88 -3.14 4.94 3.33
N CYS A 89 -1.84 5.20 3.34
CA CYS A 89 -0.84 4.21 3.00
C CYS A 89 -0.30 3.54 4.27
N GLU A 90 -0.07 2.24 4.21
CA GLU A 90 0.54 1.52 5.31
C GLU A 90 1.95 2.08 5.58
N GLY A 91 2.17 2.58 6.80
CA GLY A 91 3.45 3.14 7.23
C GLY A 91 3.48 4.66 7.31
N ASP A 92 2.48 5.36 6.75
CA ASP A 92 2.31 6.77 7.00
C ASP A 92 1.91 7.01 8.47
N GLY A 93 2.41 8.11 9.04
CA GLY A 93 2.00 8.56 10.37
C GLY A 93 0.57 9.10 10.40
N MET A 94 0.13 9.56 11.57
CA MET A 94 -1.13 10.32 11.64
C MET A 94 -0.92 11.67 10.96
N ASP A 95 -1.63 11.90 9.86
CA ASP A 95 -1.61 13.13 9.04
C ASP A 95 -0.26 13.42 8.34
N PRO A 96 0.13 12.60 7.34
CA PRO A 96 1.33 12.87 6.56
C PRO A 96 1.17 14.16 5.74
N GLN A 97 2.14 15.08 5.87
CA GLN A 97 2.18 16.29 5.05
C GLN A 97 2.57 15.93 3.62
N ALA A 98 1.56 15.83 2.75
CA ALA A 98 1.73 15.46 1.33
C ALA A 98 1.48 16.62 0.35
N ASP A 99 1.24 17.83 0.86
CA ASP A 99 0.97 19.03 0.04
C ASP A 99 2.21 19.46 -0.75
N LEU A 100 3.35 19.56 -0.06
CA LEU A 100 4.63 19.88 -0.66
C LEU A 100 5.42 18.60 -0.89
N ARG A 101 5.72 18.34 -2.16
CA ARG A 101 6.47 17.15 -2.57
C ARG A 101 7.87 17.07 -1.94
N SER A 102 8.44 18.20 -1.54
CA SER A 102 9.75 18.26 -0.87
C SER A 102 9.78 17.57 0.50
N ASP A 103 8.62 17.39 1.13
CA ASP A 103 8.55 17.04 2.55
C ASP A 103 8.69 15.53 2.78
N PHE A 104 8.42 14.72 1.74
CA PHE A 104 8.53 13.25 1.77
C PHE A 104 9.52 12.69 0.75
N LEU A 105 10.24 13.54 0.03
CA LEU A 105 11.32 13.12 -0.87
C LEU A 105 12.68 13.22 -0.19
N LEU A 106 13.60 12.37 -0.64
CA LEU A 106 15.01 12.70 -0.57
C LEU A 106 15.31 13.78 -1.62
N ASN A 107 15.27 15.05 -1.22
CA ASN A 107 15.41 16.20 -2.13
C ASN A 107 16.77 16.20 -2.87
N THR A 108 17.83 15.75 -2.21
CA THR A 108 19.12 15.48 -2.85
C THR A 108 19.04 14.11 -3.56
N SER A 109 19.46 14.03 -4.83
CA SER A 109 19.50 12.74 -5.51
C SER A 109 20.50 11.78 -4.83
N ILE A 110 20.30 10.47 -5.00
CA ILE A 110 21.20 9.45 -4.44
C ILE A 110 22.65 9.69 -4.88
N VAL A 111 22.87 9.95 -6.17
CA VAL A 111 24.19 10.32 -6.72
C VAL A 111 24.70 11.65 -6.13
N GLY A 112 23.80 12.59 -5.85
CA GLY A 112 24.14 13.87 -5.25
C GLY A 112 24.74 13.76 -3.85
N LEU A 113 24.47 12.65 -3.15
CA LEU A 113 25.04 12.39 -1.83
C LEU A 113 26.57 12.30 -1.86
N GLU A 114 27.20 11.87 -2.96
CA GLU A 114 28.67 11.79 -3.06
C GLU A 114 29.39 13.13 -2.90
N LYS A 115 28.67 14.24 -3.11
CA LYS A 115 29.20 15.60 -2.99
C LYS A 115 29.07 16.19 -1.58
N GLY A 116 28.41 15.48 -0.67
CA GLY A 116 28.19 15.96 0.69
C GLY A 116 29.44 15.82 1.56
N ASP A 117 29.86 16.91 2.20
CA ASP A 117 31.00 16.89 3.12
C ASP A 117 30.61 16.43 4.54
N VAL A 118 29.35 16.67 4.94
CA VAL A 118 28.82 16.37 6.27
C VAL A 118 27.38 15.85 6.15
N PHE A 119 27.07 14.80 6.91
CA PHE A 119 25.73 14.21 6.97
C PHE A 119 25.20 14.22 8.41
N LEU A 120 23.91 14.52 8.56
CA LEU A 120 23.17 14.35 9.79
C LEU A 120 22.05 13.35 9.56
N PHE A 121 22.08 12.24 10.29
CA PHE A 121 21.03 11.22 10.27
C PHE A 121 20.17 11.35 11.54
N VAL A 122 18.86 11.49 11.38
CA VAL A 122 17.92 11.65 12.50
C VAL A 122 16.91 10.50 12.47
N GLY A 123 16.94 9.65 13.49
CA GLY A 123 15.94 8.58 13.67
C GLY A 123 15.95 7.50 12.58
N THR A 124 17.03 7.37 11.80
CA THR A 124 17.19 6.40 10.71
C THR A 124 18.42 5.52 10.94
N ASN A 125 18.39 4.29 10.41
CA ASN A 125 19.48 3.31 10.45
C ASN A 125 19.65 2.69 9.05
#